data_AF-A0A068SM44-F1
#
_entry.id   AF-A0A068SM44-F1
#
_cell.length_a   1.000
_cell.length_b   1.000
_cell.length_c   1.000
_cell.angle_alpha   90.00
_cell.angle_beta   90.00
_cell.angle_gamma   90.00
#
_symmetry.space_group_name_H-M   'P 1'
#
loop_
_entity.id
_entity.type
_entity.pdbx_description
1 polymer ?
#
loop_
_entity_poly.entity_id
_entity_poly.type
_entity_poly.pdbx_seq_one_letter_code
_entity_poly.pdbx_strand_id
1 'polypeptide(L)'
;MLDQFQMAAASIYSGWVLFGCLVFAFGIFPALTMKLWEKRKHGLVRIACIVAALTSFYVLLQGARMAIDWVDPFAGKESQMAGAIHNPKGWIIVAVIVVWPYLLMIIGALIGHLAIRDLLRLRRVA
;
A
#
# COMPACT_ATOMS: atom_id res chain seq x y z
N MET A 1 15.99 -17.91 -19.30
CA MET A 1 15.01 -18.16 -18.22
C MET A 1 15.33 -17.34 -16.96
N LEU A 2 16.58 -17.29 -16.48
CA LEU A 2 16.95 -16.47 -15.32
C LEU A 2 16.67 -14.97 -15.53
N ASP A 3 17.03 -14.43 -16.71
CA ASP A 3 16.82 -13.00 -17.03
C ASP A 3 15.34 -12.62 -17.11
N GLN A 4 14.48 -13.50 -17.64
CA GLN A 4 13.03 -13.29 -17.66
C GLN A 4 12.42 -13.31 -16.26
N PHE A 5 12.90 -14.19 -15.38
CA PHE A 5 12.49 -14.22 -13.98
C PHE A 5 12.94 -12.96 -13.23
N GLN A 6 14.16 -12.49 -13.48
CA GLN A 6 14.67 -11.26 -12.89
C GLN A 6 13.93 -10.01 -13.39
N MET A 7 13.59 -9.94 -14.68
CA MET A 7 12.76 -8.87 -15.24
C MET A 7 11.33 -8.89 -14.68
N ALA A 8 10.73 -10.06 -14.53
CA ALA A 8 9.41 -10.21 -13.90
C ALA A 8 9.45 -9.83 -12.41
N ALA A 9 10.49 -10.24 -11.68
CA ALA A 9 10.69 -9.83 -10.29
C ALA A 9 10.87 -8.30 -10.18
N ALA A 10 11.67 -7.69 -11.06
CA ALA A 10 11.88 -6.25 -11.08
C ALA A 10 10.60 -5.46 -11.40
N SER A 11 9.74 -5.97 -12.30
CA SER A 11 8.45 -5.33 -12.60
C SER A 11 7.45 -5.45 -11.45
N ILE A 12 7.49 -6.55 -10.69
CA ILE A 12 6.73 -6.72 -9.45
C ILE A 12 7.16 -5.67 -8.42
N TYR A 13 8.42 -5.22 -8.42
CA TYR A 13 8.86 -4.17 -7.50
C TYR A 13 8.65 -2.72 -8.01
N SER A 14 7.92 -2.55 -9.11
CA SER A 14 7.69 -1.24 -9.72
C SER A 14 6.83 -0.32 -8.86
N GLY A 15 7.28 0.94 -8.68
CA GLY A 15 6.53 1.99 -8.01
C GLY A 15 5.16 2.27 -8.65
N TRP A 16 5.01 2.01 -9.95
CA TRP A 16 3.72 2.11 -10.64
C TRP A 16 2.71 1.06 -10.20
N VAL A 17 3.18 -0.16 -9.91
CA VAL A 17 2.33 -1.23 -9.38
C VAL A 17 1.91 -0.88 -7.95
N LEU A 18 2.82 -0.37 -7.12
CA LEU A 18 2.50 0.14 -5.79
C LEU A 18 1.46 1.26 -5.85
N PHE A 19 1.64 2.23 -6.74
CA PHE A 19 0.68 3.31 -6.96
C PHE A 19 -0.70 2.77 -7.37
N GLY A 20 -0.75 1.84 -8.33
CA GLY A 20 -1.98 1.17 -8.74
C GLY A 20 -2.68 0.45 -7.59
N CYS A 21 -1.91 -0.23 -6.73
CA CYS A 21 -2.42 -0.88 -5.52
C CYS A 21 -3.03 0.11 -4.53
N LEU A 22 -2.39 1.27 -4.30
CA LEU A 22 -2.92 2.32 -3.43
C LEU A 22 -4.21 2.93 -4.00
N VAL A 23 -4.23 3.23 -5.31
CA VAL A 23 -5.44 3.74 -6.00
C VAL A 23 -6.59 2.72 -5.93
N PHE A 24 -6.29 1.44 -6.13
CA PHE A 24 -7.28 0.39 -5.98
C PHE A 24 -7.82 0.33 -4.55
N ALA A 25 -6.94 0.31 -3.54
CA ALA A 25 -7.32 0.15 -2.15
C ALA A 25 -8.14 1.32 -1.59
N PHE A 26 -7.77 2.57 -1.90
CA PHE A 26 -8.45 3.76 -1.35
C PHE A 26 -9.56 4.31 -2.24
N GLY A 27 -9.45 4.14 -3.56
CA GLY A 27 -10.43 4.67 -4.51
C GLY A 27 -11.44 3.62 -4.96
N ILE A 28 -10.94 2.59 -5.64
CA ILE A 28 -11.80 1.64 -6.37
C ILE A 28 -12.53 0.70 -5.40
N PHE A 29 -11.81 0.09 -4.46
CA PHE A 29 -12.35 -0.91 -3.54
C PHE A 29 -13.56 -0.41 -2.75
N PRO A 30 -13.52 0.72 -2.02
CA PRO A 30 -14.68 1.21 -1.26
C PRO A 30 -15.86 1.58 -2.16
N ALA A 31 -15.61 2.22 -3.31
CA ALA A 31 -16.68 2.57 -4.26
C ALA A 31 -17.34 1.31 -4.88
N LEU A 32 -16.54 0.28 -5.17
CA LEU A 32 -16.99 -0.97 -5.75
C LEU A 32 -17.77 -1.80 -4.72
N THR A 33 -17.28 -1.91 -3.48
CA THR A 33 -17.97 -2.67 -2.42
C THR A 33 -19.30 -2.04 -2.07
N MET A 34 -19.42 -0.71 -1.96
CA MET A 34 -20.69 -0.03 -1.75
C MET A 34 -21.71 -0.35 -2.86
N LYS A 35 -21.34 -0.14 -4.13
CA LYS A 35 -22.23 -0.42 -5.28
C LYS A 35 -22.64 -1.88 -5.38
N LEU A 36 -21.73 -2.81 -5.11
CA LEU A 36 -22.01 -4.24 -5.20
C LEU A 36 -22.86 -4.75 -4.04
N TRP A 37 -22.70 -4.14 -2.86
CA TRP A 37 -23.53 -4.42 -1.69
C TRP A 37 -24.98 -4.00 -1.91
N GLU A 38 -25.22 -2.80 -2.46
CA GLU A 38 -26.56 -2.33 -2.84
C GLU A 38 -27.26 -3.29 -3.82
N LYS A 39 -26.50 -3.82 -4.78
CA LYS A 39 -27.02 -4.78 -5.77
C LYS A 39 -27.13 -6.22 -5.25
N ARG A 40 -26.88 -6.47 -3.95
CA ARG A 40 -26.87 -7.79 -3.30
C ARG A 40 -25.98 -8.83 -4.02
N LYS A 41 -24.94 -8.39 -4.73
CA LYS A 41 -24.03 -9.29 -5.46
C LYS A 41 -22.89 -9.78 -4.55
N HIS A 42 -23.25 -10.51 -3.49
CA HIS A 42 -22.33 -10.95 -2.43
C HIS A 42 -21.11 -11.74 -2.96
N GLY A 43 -21.27 -12.52 -4.03
CA GLY A 43 -20.15 -13.22 -4.69
C GLY A 43 -19.08 -12.28 -5.26
N LEU A 44 -19.48 -11.16 -5.87
CA LEU A 44 -18.55 -10.17 -6.40
C LEU A 44 -17.87 -9.37 -5.29
N VAL A 45 -18.58 -9.07 -4.20
CA VAL A 45 -17.97 -8.43 -3.02
C VAL A 45 -16.90 -9.34 -2.43
N ARG A 46 -17.15 -10.66 -2.36
CA ARG A 46 -16.16 -11.64 -1.89
C ARG A 46 -14.88 -11.61 -2.75
N ILE A 47 -15.03 -11.60 -4.09
CA ILE A 47 -13.88 -11.50 -5.00
C ILE A 47 -13.14 -10.18 -4.79
N ALA A 48 -13.86 -9.06 -4.68
CA ALA A 48 -13.25 -7.75 -4.44
C ALA A 48 -12.44 -7.72 -3.13
N CYS A 49 -12.96 -8.31 -2.05
CA CYS A 49 -12.22 -8.40 -0.79
C CYS A 49 -10.99 -9.33 -0.87
N ILE A 50 -11.05 -10.42 -1.65
CA ILE A 50 -9.87 -11.27 -1.88
C ILE A 50 -8.78 -10.49 -2.63
N VAL A 51 -9.16 -9.74 -3.66
CA VAL A 51 -8.21 -8.87 -4.39
C VAL A 51 -7.64 -7.79 -3.47
N ALA A 52 -8.46 -7.21 -2.57
CA ALA A 52 -7.99 -6.25 -1.57
C ALA A 52 -7.02 -6.88 -0.56
N ALA A 53 -7.24 -8.13 -0.14
CA ALA A 53 -6.31 -8.86 0.73
C ALA A 53 -4.98 -9.14 0.02
N LEU A 54 -4.99 -9.52 -1.26
CA LEU A 54 -3.78 -9.67 -2.07
C LEU A 54 -3.03 -8.33 -2.23
N THR A 55 -3.78 -7.26 -2.48
CA THR A 55 -3.23 -5.89 -2.56
C THR A 55 -2.55 -5.50 -1.25
N SER A 56 -3.20 -5.75 -0.11
CA SER A 56 -2.64 -5.55 1.23
C SER A 56 -1.33 -6.30 1.41
N PHE A 57 -1.31 -7.59 1.05
CA PHE A 57 -0.11 -8.42 1.18
C PHE A 57 1.05 -7.90 0.33
N TYR A 58 0.76 -7.49 -0.91
CA TYR A 58 1.75 -6.88 -1.79
C TYR A 58 2.31 -5.57 -1.22
N VAL A 59 1.45 -4.66 -0.74
CA VAL A 59 1.87 -3.38 -0.13
C VAL A 59 2.70 -3.62 1.12
N LEU A 60 2.35 -4.61 1.96
CA LEU A 60 3.12 -5.02 3.13
C LEU A 60 4.51 -5.52 2.76
N LEU A 61 4.61 -6.44 1.79
CA LEU A 61 5.90 -6.97 1.32
C LEU A 61 6.77 -5.87 0.73
N GLN A 62 6.17 -4.93 0.00
CA GLN A 62 6.87 -3.76 -0.53
C GLN A 62 7.40 -2.86 0.58
N GLY A 63 6.56 -2.52 1.57
CA GLY A 63 6.98 -1.75 2.73
C GLY A 63 8.12 -2.43 3.50
N ALA A 64 8.03 -3.76 3.71
CA ALA A 64 9.05 -4.54 4.39
C ALA A 64 10.37 -4.59 3.59
N ARG A 65 10.31 -4.82 2.28
CA ARG A 65 11.49 -4.77 1.40
C ARG A 65 12.13 -3.39 1.43
N MET A 66 11.33 -2.34 1.23
CA MET A 66 11.82 -0.97 1.27
C MET A 66 12.44 -0.66 2.62
N ALA A 67 11.91 -1.18 3.73
CA ALA A 67 12.47 -0.97 5.07
C ALA A 67 13.82 -1.67 5.29
N ILE A 68 14.03 -2.84 4.67
CA ILE A 68 15.31 -3.56 4.72
C ILE A 68 16.38 -2.82 3.90
N ASP A 69 16.02 -2.39 2.70
CA ASP A 69 16.92 -1.69 1.77
C ASP A 69 16.96 -0.16 2.05
N TRP A 70 16.24 0.33 3.06
CA TRP A 70 16.10 1.76 3.33
C TRP A 70 17.41 2.33 3.87
N VAL A 71 18.07 3.14 3.06
CA VAL A 71 19.12 4.04 3.51
C VAL A 71 18.50 5.41 3.66
N ASP A 72 18.64 6.03 4.83
CA ASP A 72 18.15 7.39 5.06
C ASP A 72 18.76 8.32 3.98
N PRO A 73 17.94 8.87 3.06
CA PRO A 73 18.44 9.69 1.96
C PRO A 73 19.07 11.01 2.44
N PHE A 74 18.90 11.33 3.72
CA PHE A 74 19.42 12.52 4.36
C PHE A 74 20.65 12.28 5.26
N ALA A 75 21.10 11.03 5.41
CA ALA A 75 22.32 10.72 6.15
C ALA A 75 23.52 11.49 5.55
N GLY A 76 24.16 12.33 6.37
CA GLY A 76 25.30 13.17 5.97
C GLY A 76 24.95 14.46 5.21
N LYS A 77 23.67 14.79 5.02
CA LYS A 77 23.20 16.06 4.39
C LYS A 77 22.53 17.00 5.39
N GLU A 78 22.90 16.89 6.66
CA GLU A 78 22.32 17.62 7.80
C GLU A 78 22.35 19.14 7.59
N SER A 79 23.41 19.66 6.99
CA SER A 79 23.56 21.09 6.66
C SER A 79 22.60 21.60 5.59
N GLN A 80 22.17 20.74 4.65
CA GLN A 80 21.17 21.08 3.63
C GLN A 80 19.75 20.92 4.17
N MET A 81 19.54 19.97 5.10
CA MET A 81 18.27 19.82 5.83
C MET A 81 17.97 21.03 6.71
N ALA A 82 18.98 21.59 7.38
CA ALA A 82 18.82 22.74 8.26
C ALA A 82 18.15 23.94 7.57
N GLY A 83 18.45 24.17 6.28
CA GLY A 83 17.80 25.21 5.47
C GLY A 83 16.34 24.90 5.09
N ALA A 84 16.01 23.63 4.85
CA ALA A 84 14.67 23.19 4.49
C ALA A 84 13.72 23.06 5.70
N ILE A 85 14.26 22.74 6.88
CA ILE A 85 13.51 22.57 8.15
C ILE A 85 13.06 23.92 8.72
N HIS A 86 13.68 25.03 8.32
CA HIS A 86 13.25 26.36 8.77
C HIS A 86 11.82 26.73 8.33
N ASN A 87 11.26 25.98 7.36
CA ASN A 87 9.86 26.08 6.95
C ASN A 87 9.06 24.88 7.50
N PRO A 88 8.01 25.08 8.32
CA PRO A 88 7.28 23.99 8.98
C PRO A 88 6.66 22.97 8.00
N LYS A 89 6.39 23.38 6.75
CA LYS A 89 5.90 22.47 5.70
C LYS A 89 7.00 21.53 5.15
N GLY A 90 8.26 21.97 5.15
CA GLY A 90 9.40 21.18 4.66
C GLY A 90 9.72 20.00 5.58
N TRP A 91 9.62 20.22 6.90
CA TRP A 91 9.83 19.17 7.89
C TRP A 91 8.84 18.00 7.77
N ILE A 92 7.56 18.30 7.45
CA ILE A 92 6.54 17.25 7.26
C ILE A 92 6.88 16.35 6.07
N ILE A 93 7.33 16.94 4.96
CA ILE A 93 7.69 16.20 3.74
C ILE A 93 8.89 15.29 4.02
N VAL A 94 9.90 15.84 4.70
CA VAL A 94 11.08 15.08 5.15
C VAL A 94 10.68 13.91 6.03
N ALA A 95 9.86 14.16 7.06
CA ALA A 95 9.39 13.13 7.96
C ALA A 95 8.68 12.02 7.18
N VAL A 96 7.74 12.37 6.29
CA VAL A 96 7.01 11.41 5.46
C VAL A 96 7.94 10.54 4.61
N ILE A 97 9.01 11.11 4.05
CA ILE A 97 9.99 10.35 3.27
C ILE A 97 10.72 9.35 4.18
N VAL A 98 11.20 9.79 5.35
CA VAL A 98 11.96 8.95 6.29
C VAL A 98 11.14 7.78 6.81
N VAL A 99 9.86 7.99 7.12
CA VAL A 99 8.98 6.93 7.64
C VAL A 99 8.16 6.21 6.56
N TRP A 100 8.36 6.53 5.28
CA TRP A 100 7.55 6.00 4.18
C TRP A 100 7.46 4.46 4.14
N PRO A 101 8.55 3.69 4.30
CA PRO A 101 8.47 2.23 4.28
C PRO A 101 7.57 1.68 5.40
N TYR A 102 7.63 2.28 6.59
CA TYR A 102 6.79 1.92 7.73
C TYR A 102 5.34 2.33 7.53
N LEU A 103 5.10 3.51 6.93
CA LEU A 103 3.76 3.94 6.54
C LEU A 103 3.10 2.96 5.57
N LEU A 104 3.85 2.46 4.58
CA LEU A 104 3.35 1.43 3.66
C LEU A 104 2.97 0.15 4.39
N MET A 105 3.77 -0.30 5.35
CA MET A 105 3.44 -1.50 6.15
C MET A 105 2.14 -1.29 6.95
N ILE A 106 1.98 -0.13 7.60
CA ILE A 106 0.77 0.20 8.35
C ILE A 106 -0.45 0.25 7.43
N ILE A 107 -0.33 0.93 6.28
CA ILE A 107 -1.39 1.05 5.27
C ILE A 107 -1.78 -0.34 4.73
N GLY A 108 -0.80 -1.16 4.37
CA GLY A 108 -1.03 -2.53 3.92
C GLY A 108 -1.80 -3.33 4.97
N ALA A 109 -1.34 -3.34 6.22
CA ALA A 109 -2.02 -4.02 7.32
C ALA A 109 -3.46 -3.54 7.54
N LEU A 110 -3.69 -2.22 7.45
CA LEU A 110 -5.02 -1.63 7.59
C LEU A 110 -5.96 -2.11 6.47
N ILE A 111 -5.51 -2.09 5.21
CA ILE A 111 -6.27 -2.58 4.06
C ILE A 111 -6.63 -4.05 4.25
N GLY A 112 -5.66 -4.87 4.68
CA GLY A 112 -5.87 -6.29 4.95
C GLY A 112 -6.88 -6.54 6.06
N HIS A 113 -6.78 -5.78 7.16
CA HIS A 113 -7.74 -5.86 8.26
C HIS A 113 -9.17 -5.55 7.80
N LEU A 114 -9.36 -4.48 7.02
CA LEU A 114 -10.66 -4.11 6.48
C LEU A 114 -11.22 -5.18 5.53
N ALA A 115 -10.39 -5.68 4.61
CA ALA A 115 -10.78 -6.72 3.66
C ALA A 115 -11.20 -8.03 4.36
N ILE A 116 -10.44 -8.47 5.37
CA ILE A 116 -10.74 -9.67 6.16
C ILE A 116 -12.02 -9.46 6.98
N ARG A 117 -12.16 -8.30 7.63
CA ARG A 117 -13.38 -7.95 8.39
C ARG A 117 -14.62 -8.01 7.50
N ASP A 118 -14.54 -7.49 6.28
CA ASP A 118 -15.64 -7.47 5.34
C ASP A 118 -15.93 -8.87 4.76
N LEU A 119 -14.91 -9.71 4.54
CA LEU A 119 -15.06 -11.13 4.22
C LEU A 119 -15.80 -11.90 5.33
N LEU A 120 -15.43 -11.67 6.59
CA LEU A 120 -16.09 -12.29 7.74
C LEU A 120 -17.52 -11.79 7.93
N ARG A 121 -17.83 -10.56 7.53
CA ARG A 121 -19.21 -10.04 7.50
C ARG A 121 -20.02 -10.73 6.41
N LEU A 122 -19.49 -10.87 5.20
CA LEU A 122 -20.15 -11.57 4.10
C LEU A 122 -20.50 -13.02 4.46
N ARG A 123 -19.58 -13.75 5.11
CA ARG A 123 -19.81 -15.13 5.55
C ARG A 123 -20.97 -15.28 6.55
N ARG A 124 -21.32 -14.22 7.28
CA ARG A 124 -22.45 -14.23 8.23
C ARG A 124 -23.79 -13.92 7.58
N VAL A 125 -23.79 -13.35 6.37
CA VAL A 125 -25.00 -12.87 5.68
C VAL A 125 -25.39 -13.80 4.51
N ALA A 126 -24.42 -14.46 3.89
CA ALA A 126 -24.62 -15.48 2.86
C ALA A 126 -24.89 -16.85 3.47
#